data_AF-A0A9D1Y565-F1
#
_entry.id   AF-A0A9D1Y565-F1
#
_cell.length_a   1.000
_cell.length_b   1.000
_cell.length_c   1.000
_cell.angle_alpha   90.00
_cell.angle_beta   90.00
_cell.angle_gamma   90.00
#
_symmetry.space_group_name_H-M   'P 1'
#
loop_
_entity.id
_entity.type
_entity.pdbx_description
1 polymer ?
#
loop_
_entity_poly.entity_id
_entity_poly.type
_entity_poly.pdbx_seq_one_letter_code
_entity_poly.pdbx_strand_id
1 'polypeptide(L)'
;RQHPRLEELAFDSDRKMMSALFDMEGTPTLYTKGAMDVLLARSTRIITGEGVRPITQEDRDRIAQTNTQLSQEGLRVLAFAYRELEAVRELTLEDENDFVFVGLISMIDPPREESRQAVADAKRGGIRTIMITGDHKVTATAIAKQIGIFLEGDMALEGVELDQMSDEELNKVLDRVSVYARVSPEHKIRIVDLWQKRGRIVAMTGDGVNDAPALKKADIGVAMGITGTEVSKDAASMILTDDNFATIVKAVTNGRNVYTNIKNSIRFLLSGNTAAILGVLYTSLAGLSVPFAPVHLLFINLLTDSLPAIAIGMEPSRKNLLDQPPRDPKEPILTREFLLGILGQGALIGLFTMVAYHIGLGVSASLSMTMAFATLTLARLFHGFNCRGRESIFRLGLGSNRYSLGAFGAGVLLLVLVLFVPGLKHLFQVSEDLTPAYVGIVLLLAVMPTLLIQCGKVLREQFQKK
;
A
#
# COMPACT_ATOMS: atom_id res chain seq x y z
N ARG A 1 47.59 -6.82 13.51
CA ARG A 1 48.18 -6.86 12.14
C ARG A 1 49.52 -7.60 12.24
N GLN A 2 49.50 -8.93 12.34
CA GLN A 2 50.73 -9.75 12.44
C GLN A 2 51.32 -10.07 11.06
N HIS A 3 50.49 -10.11 10.01
CA HIS A 3 50.92 -10.27 8.62
C HIS A 3 50.32 -9.12 7.79
N PRO A 4 51.13 -8.13 7.36
CA PRO A 4 50.64 -7.05 6.50
C PRO A 4 50.33 -7.60 5.10
N ARG A 5 49.27 -7.06 4.48
CA ARG A 5 48.95 -7.33 3.08
C ARG A 5 49.97 -6.62 2.20
N LEU A 6 50.66 -7.37 1.34
CA LEU A 6 51.72 -6.86 0.47
C LEU A 6 51.17 -6.41 -0.88
N GLU A 7 50.34 -7.24 -1.50
CA GLU A 7 49.71 -6.95 -2.79
C GLU A 7 48.26 -7.47 -2.80
N GLU A 8 47.43 -6.93 -3.69
CA GLU A 8 46.07 -7.42 -3.89
C GLU A 8 45.63 -7.44 -5.36
N LEU A 9 44.91 -8.49 -5.71
CA LEU A 9 44.02 -8.52 -6.87
C LEU A 9 42.60 -8.33 -6.34
N ALA A 10 42.08 -7.10 -6.50
CA ALA A 10 40.75 -6.74 -6.06
C ALA A 10 39.68 -7.66 -6.67
N PHE A 11 38.51 -7.71 -6.04
CA PHE A 11 37.39 -8.49 -6.57
C PHE A 11 37.01 -7.98 -7.98
N ASP A 12 36.82 -8.91 -8.89
CA ASP A 12 36.36 -8.66 -10.25
C ASP A 12 35.13 -9.53 -10.55
N SER A 13 34.11 -8.94 -11.17
CA SER A 13 32.82 -9.63 -11.40
C SER A 13 32.91 -10.73 -12.46
N ASP A 14 33.85 -10.63 -13.40
CA ASP A 14 34.07 -11.63 -14.44
C ASP A 14 34.82 -12.84 -13.84
N ARG A 15 35.82 -12.58 -12.99
CA ARG A 15 36.59 -13.62 -12.29
C ARG A 15 35.90 -14.19 -11.05
N LYS A 16 35.00 -13.43 -10.41
CA LYS A 16 34.26 -13.78 -9.18
C LYS A 16 35.13 -14.19 -7.98
N MET A 17 36.32 -13.60 -7.85
CA MET A 17 37.27 -13.89 -6.78
C MET A 17 38.16 -12.69 -6.44
N MET A 18 38.76 -12.71 -5.26
CA MET A 18 39.72 -11.74 -4.75
C MET A 18 40.92 -12.50 -4.18
N SER A 19 42.12 -12.02 -4.47
CA SER A 19 43.36 -12.61 -3.97
C SER A 19 44.23 -11.55 -3.29
N ALA A 20 44.91 -11.92 -2.22
CA ALA A 20 45.80 -11.03 -1.47
C ALA A 20 47.07 -11.77 -1.06
N LEU A 21 48.21 -11.14 -1.29
CA LEU A 21 49.53 -11.67 -0.97
C LEU A 21 49.94 -11.23 0.44
N PHE A 22 50.43 -12.19 1.22
CA PHE A 22 50.98 -11.98 2.55
C PHE A 22 52.32 -12.69 2.67
N ASP A 23 53.16 -12.20 3.57
CA ASP A 23 54.33 -12.94 4.03
C ASP A 23 53.98 -13.69 5.32
N MET A 24 53.94 -15.02 5.22
CA MET A 24 53.66 -15.93 6.33
C MET A 24 54.98 -16.55 6.79
N GLU A 25 55.63 -15.88 7.75
CA GLU A 25 56.86 -16.37 8.39
C GLU A 25 58.00 -16.67 7.39
N GLY A 26 58.15 -15.82 6.36
CA GLY A 26 59.14 -15.97 5.29
C GLY A 26 58.64 -16.72 4.06
N THR A 27 57.39 -17.19 4.08
CA THR A 27 56.74 -17.86 2.94
C THR A 27 55.70 -16.93 2.30
N PRO A 28 55.97 -16.39 1.10
CA PRO A 28 54.99 -15.60 0.35
C PRO A 28 53.76 -16.46 0.04
N THR A 29 52.60 -16.09 0.58
CA THR A 29 51.37 -16.86 0.46
C THR A 29 50.24 -16.00 -0.10
N LEU A 30 49.71 -16.42 -1.24
CA LEU A 30 48.53 -15.86 -1.86
C LEU A 30 47.29 -16.49 -1.24
N TYR A 31 46.48 -15.72 -0.53
CA TYR A 31 45.18 -16.16 -0.02
C TYR A 31 44.07 -15.65 -0.94
N THR A 32 43.16 -16.55 -1.30
CA THR A 32 42.13 -16.29 -2.28
C THR A 32 40.77 -16.69 -1.73
N LYS A 33 39.78 -15.80 -1.90
CA LYS A 33 38.37 -16.08 -1.61
C LYS A 33 37.51 -15.77 -2.83
N GLY A 34 36.46 -16.55 -3.06
CA GLY A 34 35.58 -16.33 -4.20
C GLY A 34 34.46 -17.33 -4.34
N ALA A 35 33.84 -17.34 -5.51
CA ALA A 35 32.81 -18.30 -5.87
C ALA A 35 33.37 -19.74 -5.86
N MET A 36 32.57 -20.67 -5.32
CA MET A 36 33.00 -22.06 -5.10
C MET A 36 33.40 -22.76 -6.41
N ASP A 37 32.57 -22.62 -7.44
CA ASP A 37 32.79 -23.20 -8.77
C ASP A 37 34.11 -22.72 -9.40
N VAL A 38 34.41 -21.42 -9.27
CA VAL A 38 35.64 -20.83 -9.81
C VAL A 38 36.88 -21.32 -9.06
N LEU A 39 36.89 -21.23 -7.72
CA LEU A 39 38.06 -21.63 -6.94
C LEU A 39 38.32 -23.13 -7.03
N LEU A 40 37.26 -23.94 -7.01
CA LEU A 40 37.39 -25.39 -7.10
C LEU A 40 37.99 -25.80 -8.46
N ALA A 41 37.57 -25.17 -9.56
CA ALA A 41 38.13 -25.42 -10.89
C ALA A 41 39.64 -25.12 -10.96
N ARG A 42 40.11 -24.12 -10.20
CA ARG A 42 41.52 -23.68 -10.19
C ARG A 42 42.37 -24.30 -9.07
N SER A 43 41.80 -25.20 -8.27
CA SER A 43 42.50 -25.89 -7.19
C SER A 43 43.04 -27.23 -7.67
N THR A 44 44.32 -27.51 -7.37
CA THR A 44 44.98 -28.79 -7.70
C THR A 44 45.22 -29.66 -6.46
N ARG A 45 45.23 -29.04 -5.29
CA ARG A 45 45.46 -29.69 -3.99
C ARG A 45 44.37 -29.31 -3.01
N ILE A 46 44.27 -30.05 -1.91
CA ILE A 46 43.34 -29.80 -0.80
C ILE A 46 44.08 -30.03 0.53
N ILE A 47 43.83 -29.16 1.51
CA ILE A 47 44.30 -29.37 2.88
C ILE A 47 43.28 -30.21 3.66
N THR A 48 43.77 -31.21 4.37
CA THR A 48 42.96 -32.09 5.21
C THR A 48 43.58 -32.19 6.61
N GLY A 49 42.91 -32.86 7.55
CA GLY A 49 43.48 -33.11 8.88
C GLY A 49 44.78 -33.93 8.85
N GLU A 50 45.04 -34.65 7.76
CA GLU A 50 46.26 -35.45 7.54
C GLU A 50 47.34 -34.69 6.75
N GLY A 51 47.06 -33.44 6.33
CA GLY A 51 47.96 -32.60 5.53
C GLY A 51 47.44 -32.29 4.13
N VAL A 52 48.31 -31.70 3.30
CA VAL A 52 47.99 -31.29 1.93
C VAL A 52 48.20 -32.46 0.96
N ARG A 53 47.19 -32.77 0.14
CA ARG A 53 47.25 -33.81 -0.90
C ARG A 53 46.59 -33.35 -2.20
N PRO A 54 46.83 -34.03 -3.35
CA PRO A 54 46.09 -33.77 -4.57
C PRO A 54 44.58 -33.91 -4.36
N ILE A 55 43.81 -33.02 -4.99
CA ILE A 55 42.34 -33.06 -4.93
C ILE A 55 41.83 -34.19 -5.84
N THR A 56 40.98 -35.07 -5.30
CA THR A 56 40.37 -36.17 -6.09
C THR A 56 39.04 -35.73 -6.71
N GLN A 57 38.52 -36.50 -7.65
CA GLN A 57 37.17 -36.24 -8.19
C GLN A 57 36.10 -36.37 -7.10
N GLU A 58 36.24 -37.36 -6.20
CA GLU A 58 35.32 -37.55 -5.07
C GLU A 58 35.31 -36.33 -4.13
N ASP A 59 36.45 -35.68 -3.89
CA ASP A 59 36.49 -34.43 -3.13
C ASP A 59 35.74 -33.31 -3.84
N ARG A 60 35.94 -33.16 -5.16
CA ARG A 60 35.26 -32.14 -5.96
C ARG A 60 33.74 -32.32 -5.90
N ASP A 61 33.27 -33.55 -6.06
CA ASP A 61 31.84 -33.87 -6.02
C ASP A 61 31.26 -33.61 -4.63
N ARG A 62 31.96 -34.00 -3.56
CA ARG A 62 31.56 -33.74 -2.17
C ARG A 62 31.49 -32.25 -1.84
N ILE A 63 32.48 -31.45 -2.28
CA ILE A 63 32.50 -30.00 -2.08
C ILE A 63 31.33 -29.34 -2.84
N ALA A 64 31.10 -29.74 -4.10
CA ALA A 64 29.99 -29.24 -4.90
C ALA A 64 28.63 -29.60 -4.29
N GLN A 65 28.48 -30.82 -3.76
CA GLN A 65 27.28 -31.26 -3.06
C GLN A 65 27.05 -30.45 -1.78
N THR A 66 28.10 -30.23 -0.99
CA THR A 66 28.04 -29.42 0.25
C THR A 66 27.63 -27.98 -0.06
N ASN A 67 28.22 -27.36 -1.08
CA ASN A 67 27.84 -26.03 -1.53
C ASN A 67 26.36 -25.96 -1.96
N THR A 68 25.89 -26.99 -2.66
CA THR A 68 24.48 -27.09 -3.08
C THR A 68 23.55 -27.19 -1.88
N GLN A 69 23.88 -28.03 -0.89
CA GLN A 69 23.11 -28.16 0.34
C GLN A 69 23.04 -26.84 1.12
N LEU A 70 24.18 -26.20 1.37
CA LEU A 70 24.23 -24.91 2.07
C LEU A 70 23.47 -23.82 1.31
N SER A 71 23.55 -23.80 -0.02
CA SER A 71 22.80 -22.86 -0.85
C SER A 71 21.29 -23.11 -0.81
N GLN A 72 20.86 -24.38 -0.74
CA GLN A 72 19.45 -24.76 -0.58
C GLN A 72 18.88 -24.37 0.79
N GLU A 73 19.73 -24.22 1.81
CA GLU A 73 19.39 -23.66 3.11
C GLU A 73 19.33 -22.12 3.10
N GLY A 74 19.64 -21.47 1.95
CA GLY A 74 19.63 -20.02 1.79
C GLY A 74 20.92 -19.35 2.24
N LEU A 75 22.01 -20.12 2.43
CA LEU A 75 23.30 -19.58 2.84
C LEU A 75 24.10 -19.11 1.62
N ARG A 76 24.78 -17.98 1.76
CA ARG A 76 25.81 -17.51 0.83
C ARG A 76 27.12 -18.22 1.15
N VAL A 77 27.64 -18.95 0.19
CA VAL A 77 28.87 -19.75 0.36
C VAL A 77 30.04 -19.07 -0.34
N LEU A 78 31.17 -18.95 0.36
CA LEU A 78 32.47 -18.56 -0.20
C LEU A 78 33.46 -19.71 -0.06
N ALA A 79 34.21 -19.97 -1.13
CA ALA A 79 35.36 -20.86 -1.07
C ALA A 79 36.62 -20.08 -0.68
N PHE A 80 37.51 -20.76 0.02
CA PHE A 80 38.82 -20.26 0.43
C PHE A 80 39.89 -21.23 -0.04
N ALA A 81 40.94 -20.67 -0.63
CA ALA A 81 42.09 -21.42 -1.07
C ALA A 81 43.35 -20.57 -0.89
N TYR A 82 44.52 -21.21 -0.87
CA TYR A 82 45.80 -20.50 -0.85
C TYR A 82 46.80 -21.11 -1.82
N ARG A 83 47.83 -20.33 -2.15
CA ARG A 83 48.98 -20.78 -2.92
C ARG A 83 50.24 -20.15 -2.35
N GLU A 84 51.24 -20.97 -2.08
CA GLU A 84 52.58 -20.51 -1.75
C GLU A 84 53.31 -20.11 -3.06
N LEU A 85 54.01 -18.98 -3.02
CA LEU A 85 54.81 -18.44 -4.13
C LEU A 85 56.28 -18.48 -3.75
N GLU A 86 57.16 -18.55 -4.75
CA GLU A 86 58.61 -18.63 -4.55
C GLU A 86 59.22 -17.32 -4.01
N ALA A 87 58.60 -16.19 -4.32
CA ALA A 87 59.07 -14.86 -3.89
C ALA A 87 57.91 -13.87 -3.80
N VAL A 88 58.09 -12.83 -2.98
CA VAL A 88 57.23 -11.64 -3.00
C VAL A 88 57.44 -10.90 -4.32
N ARG A 89 56.38 -10.73 -5.10
CA ARG A 89 56.39 -10.03 -6.39
C ARG A 89 55.02 -9.43 -6.68
N GLU A 90 54.98 -8.57 -7.71
CA GLU A 90 53.72 -8.04 -8.24
C GLU A 90 52.83 -9.18 -8.74
N LEU A 91 51.56 -9.15 -8.35
CA LEU A 91 50.59 -10.19 -8.68
C LEU A 91 50.05 -10.00 -10.09
N THR A 92 49.92 -11.11 -10.80
CA THR A 92 49.28 -11.19 -12.12
C THR A 92 48.07 -12.11 -12.06
N LEU A 93 47.16 -12.01 -13.03
CA LEU A 93 45.99 -12.89 -13.10
C LEU A 93 46.37 -14.38 -13.29
N GLU A 94 47.58 -14.66 -13.78
CA GLU A 94 48.11 -16.02 -13.94
C GLU A 94 48.39 -16.69 -12.58
N ASP A 95 48.67 -15.89 -11.55
CA ASP A 95 48.94 -16.38 -10.19
C ASP A 95 47.69 -17.00 -9.53
N GLU A 96 46.49 -16.69 -10.04
CA GLU A 96 45.22 -17.19 -9.52
C GLU A 96 44.86 -18.61 -10.01
N ASN A 97 45.84 -19.52 -10.03
CA ASN A 97 45.72 -20.93 -10.39
C ASN A 97 46.52 -21.82 -9.43
N ASP A 98 46.37 -23.15 -9.54
CA ASP A 98 47.13 -24.16 -8.78
C ASP A 98 47.00 -24.08 -7.26
N PHE A 99 45.79 -23.74 -6.80
CA PHE A 99 45.54 -23.54 -5.39
C PHE A 99 45.51 -24.84 -4.58
N VAL A 100 45.81 -24.69 -3.28
CA VAL A 100 45.43 -25.60 -2.21
C VAL A 100 44.07 -25.16 -1.67
N PHE A 101 43.04 -25.94 -1.94
CA PHE A 101 41.69 -25.71 -1.42
C PHE A 101 41.67 -25.88 0.09
N VAL A 102 41.10 -24.90 0.81
CA VAL A 102 41.01 -24.93 2.27
C VAL A 102 39.64 -25.41 2.72
N GLY A 103 38.59 -24.78 2.22
CA GLY A 103 37.24 -25.06 2.70
C GLY A 103 36.22 -24.05 2.22
N LEU A 104 35.00 -24.27 2.69
CA LEU A 104 33.85 -23.39 2.47
C LEU A 104 33.52 -22.67 3.77
N ILE A 105 33.14 -21.40 3.68
CA ILE A 105 32.46 -20.68 4.75
C ILE A 105 31.11 -20.26 4.21
N SER A 106 30.06 -20.63 4.93
CA SER A 106 28.70 -20.16 4.68
C SER A 106 28.36 -19.01 5.62
N MET A 107 27.70 -18.00 5.09
CA MET A 107 27.09 -16.90 5.84
C MET A 107 25.65 -16.74 5.40
N ILE A 108 24.79 -16.28 6.31
CA ILE A 108 23.42 -15.93 5.97
C ILE A 108 23.28 -14.41 6.00
N ASP A 109 22.58 -13.85 5.03
CA ASP A 109 21.98 -12.52 5.16
C ASP A 109 20.53 -12.75 5.59
N PRO A 110 20.24 -12.78 6.90
CA PRO A 110 18.95 -13.24 7.38
C PRO A 110 17.85 -12.26 6.95
N PRO A 111 16.71 -12.76 6.44
CA PRO A 111 15.57 -11.89 6.23
C PRO A 111 15.15 -11.28 7.58
N ARG A 112 14.72 -10.02 7.55
CA ARG A 112 14.21 -9.34 8.74
C ARG A 112 13.04 -10.13 9.32
N GLU A 113 12.93 -10.20 10.65
CA GLU A 113 11.88 -10.98 11.33
C GLU A 113 10.47 -10.54 10.87
N GLU A 114 10.29 -9.23 10.69
CA GLU A 114 9.04 -8.64 10.23
C GLU A 114 8.68 -8.96 8.77
N SER A 115 9.66 -9.35 7.93
CA SER A 115 9.42 -9.63 6.51
C SER A 115 8.48 -10.81 6.32
N ARG A 116 8.61 -11.87 7.14
CA ARG A 116 7.71 -13.04 7.09
C ARG A 116 6.27 -12.65 7.41
N GLN A 117 6.07 -11.88 8.47
CA GLN A 117 4.73 -11.42 8.86
C GLN A 117 4.14 -10.48 7.80
N ALA A 118 4.95 -9.58 7.25
CA ALA A 118 4.50 -8.66 6.20
C ALA A 118 4.10 -9.38 4.90
N VAL A 119 4.83 -10.42 4.49
CA VAL A 119 4.44 -11.27 3.34
C VAL A 119 3.12 -11.99 3.64
N ALA A 120 2.97 -12.54 4.85
CA ALA A 120 1.71 -13.18 5.26
C ALA A 120 0.53 -12.19 5.26
N ASP A 121 0.75 -10.96 5.74
CA ASP A 121 -0.23 -9.88 5.76
C ASP A 121 -0.61 -9.41 4.35
N ALA A 122 0.38 -9.26 3.46
CA ALA A 122 0.16 -8.94 2.06
C ALA A 122 -0.70 -10.03 1.37
N LYS A 123 -0.35 -11.29 1.59
CA LYS A 123 -1.09 -12.44 1.07
C LYS A 123 -2.52 -12.49 1.60
N ARG A 124 -2.71 -12.25 2.91
CA ARG A 124 -4.04 -12.15 3.54
C ARG A 124 -4.88 -11.04 2.89
N GLY A 125 -4.26 -9.94 2.48
CA GLY A 125 -4.93 -8.89 1.72
C GLY A 125 -5.03 -9.10 0.23
N GLY A 126 -4.78 -10.31 -0.26
CA GLY A 126 -4.88 -10.65 -1.68
C GLY A 126 -3.84 -9.95 -2.55
N ILE A 127 -2.73 -9.51 -1.95
CA ILE A 127 -1.60 -8.90 -2.66
C ILE A 127 -0.58 -10.00 -2.94
N ARG A 128 -0.21 -10.16 -4.21
CA ARG A 128 0.85 -11.08 -4.62
C ARG A 128 2.21 -10.41 -4.40
N THR A 129 3.05 -11.01 -3.58
CA THR A 129 4.45 -10.61 -3.41
C THR A 129 5.33 -11.39 -4.38
N ILE A 130 6.25 -10.71 -5.06
CA ILE A 130 7.21 -11.29 -5.99
C ILE A 130 8.60 -10.84 -5.56
N MET A 131 9.53 -11.79 -5.44
CA MET A 131 10.93 -11.48 -5.15
C MET A 131 11.70 -11.23 -6.44
N ILE A 132 12.47 -10.14 -6.47
CA ILE A 132 13.37 -9.79 -7.56
C ILE A 132 14.75 -9.52 -6.93
N THR A 133 15.77 -10.30 -7.29
CA THR A 133 17.11 -10.21 -6.67
C THR A 133 18.24 -10.45 -7.68
N GLY A 134 19.43 -9.97 -7.33
CA GLY A 134 20.69 -10.30 -8.01
C GLY A 134 21.32 -11.62 -7.56
N ASP A 135 20.80 -12.24 -6.49
CA ASP A 135 21.32 -13.52 -5.98
C ASP A 135 21.06 -14.68 -6.93
N HIS A 136 21.73 -15.81 -6.66
CA HIS A 136 21.51 -17.05 -7.41
C HIS A 136 20.11 -17.60 -7.15
N LYS A 137 19.47 -18.17 -8.19
CA LYS A 137 18.13 -18.78 -8.12
C LYS A 137 17.93 -19.73 -6.94
N VAL A 138 18.92 -20.57 -6.62
CA VAL A 138 18.81 -21.55 -5.52
C VAL A 138 18.67 -20.83 -4.17
N THR A 139 19.57 -19.90 -3.87
CA THR A 139 19.56 -19.12 -2.63
C THR A 139 18.32 -18.23 -2.54
N ALA A 140 17.98 -17.52 -3.62
CA ALA A 140 16.80 -16.67 -3.68
C ALA A 140 15.51 -17.46 -3.42
N THR A 141 15.38 -18.65 -4.02
CA THR A 141 14.24 -19.55 -3.81
C THR A 141 14.18 -20.05 -2.38
N ALA A 142 15.31 -20.39 -1.78
CA ALA A 142 15.37 -20.82 -0.38
C ALA A 142 14.91 -19.71 0.58
N ILE A 143 15.41 -18.49 0.42
CA ILE A 143 14.99 -17.33 1.22
C ILE A 143 13.51 -17.04 0.99
N ALA A 144 13.04 -17.04 -0.27
CA ALA A 144 11.64 -16.83 -0.61
C ALA A 144 10.70 -17.87 0.03
N LYS A 145 11.13 -19.13 0.14
CA LYS A 145 10.40 -20.18 0.87
C LYS A 145 10.34 -19.87 2.37
N GLN A 146 11.46 -19.46 2.98
CA GLN A 146 11.54 -19.16 4.42
C GLN A 146 10.62 -18.01 4.85
N ILE A 147 10.43 -17.00 3.99
CA ILE A 147 9.56 -15.84 4.26
C ILE A 147 8.14 -16.00 3.71
N GLY A 148 7.85 -17.08 2.97
CA GLY A 148 6.52 -17.43 2.49
C GLY A 148 6.10 -16.79 1.15
N ILE A 149 7.06 -16.27 0.36
CA ILE A 149 6.83 -15.80 -1.01
C ILE A 149 6.72 -16.97 -1.99
N PHE A 150 7.59 -17.97 -1.85
CA PHE A 150 7.65 -19.11 -2.77
C PHE A 150 6.91 -20.30 -2.17
N LEU A 151 5.89 -20.80 -2.87
CA LEU A 151 5.05 -21.92 -2.47
C LEU A 151 5.24 -23.13 -3.37
N GLU A 152 4.67 -24.27 -2.98
CA GLU A 152 4.68 -25.46 -3.81
C GLU A 152 3.90 -25.21 -5.12
N GLY A 153 4.51 -25.51 -6.26
CA GLY A 153 3.98 -25.23 -7.59
C GLY A 153 4.39 -23.88 -8.19
N ASP A 154 5.06 -23.02 -7.43
CA ASP A 154 5.65 -21.79 -7.95
C ASP A 154 6.91 -22.07 -8.79
N MET A 155 7.25 -21.11 -9.65
CA MET A 155 8.40 -21.10 -10.52
C MET A 155 9.38 -20.00 -10.09
N ALA A 156 10.66 -20.28 -10.27
CA ALA A 156 11.73 -19.30 -10.19
C ALA A 156 12.40 -19.20 -11.56
N LEU A 157 12.75 -17.99 -12.00
CA LEU A 157 13.43 -17.74 -13.27
C LEU A 157 14.71 -16.93 -13.04
N GLU A 158 15.76 -17.22 -13.80
CA GLU A 158 16.96 -16.39 -13.93
C GLU A 158 16.81 -15.39 -15.09
N GLY A 159 17.58 -14.30 -15.05
CA GLY A 159 17.64 -13.32 -16.14
C GLY A 159 17.90 -13.93 -17.52
N VAL A 160 18.79 -14.93 -17.60
CA VAL A 160 19.08 -15.63 -18.86
C VAL A 160 17.88 -16.46 -19.37
N GLU A 161 17.07 -17.01 -18.47
CA GLU A 161 15.83 -17.73 -18.84
C GLU A 161 14.77 -16.72 -19.32
N LEU A 162 14.71 -15.53 -18.70
CA LEU A 162 13.82 -14.45 -19.14
C LEU A 162 14.15 -13.96 -20.56
N ASP A 163 15.43 -13.78 -20.88
CA ASP A 163 15.86 -13.32 -22.21
C ASP A 163 15.48 -14.30 -23.33
N GLN A 164 15.37 -15.58 -23.01
CA GLN A 164 15.00 -16.63 -23.96
C GLN A 164 13.48 -16.74 -24.17
N MET A 165 12.66 -16.17 -23.29
CA MET A 165 11.21 -16.21 -23.38
C MET A 165 10.66 -15.00 -24.15
N SER A 166 9.71 -15.23 -25.04
CA SER A 166 8.90 -14.14 -25.61
C SER A 166 7.97 -13.52 -24.54
N ASP A 167 7.46 -12.32 -24.81
CA ASP A 167 6.48 -11.69 -23.92
C ASP A 167 5.21 -12.53 -23.80
N GLU A 168 4.76 -13.18 -24.87
CA GLU A 168 3.60 -14.09 -24.85
C GLU A 168 3.85 -15.35 -24.00
N GLU A 169 5.05 -15.91 -24.07
CA GLU A 169 5.44 -17.09 -23.30
C GLU A 169 5.54 -16.76 -21.81
N LEU A 170 6.27 -15.68 -21.48
CA LEU A 170 6.40 -15.21 -20.11
C LEU A 170 5.03 -14.82 -19.54
N ASN A 171 4.19 -14.17 -20.34
CA ASN A 171 2.85 -13.81 -19.93
C ASN A 171 2.02 -15.07 -19.58
N LYS A 172 2.18 -16.23 -20.22
CA LYS A 172 1.44 -17.46 -19.85
C LYS A 172 1.81 -18.01 -18.47
N VAL A 173 3.07 -17.85 -18.05
CA VAL A 173 3.58 -18.41 -16.78
C VAL A 173 3.67 -17.38 -15.67
N LEU A 174 3.39 -16.10 -15.94
CA LEU A 174 3.59 -14.98 -15.00
C LEU A 174 2.97 -15.20 -13.61
N ASP A 175 1.76 -15.78 -13.54
CA ASP A 175 1.07 -16.10 -12.28
C ASP A 175 1.69 -17.24 -11.48
N ARG A 176 2.66 -17.97 -12.05
CA ARG A 176 3.40 -19.02 -11.36
C ARG A 176 4.78 -18.55 -10.93
N VAL A 177 5.31 -17.47 -11.50
CA VAL A 177 6.64 -16.98 -11.13
C VAL A 177 6.54 -16.15 -9.86
N SER A 178 7.29 -16.55 -8.84
CA SER A 178 7.36 -15.85 -7.54
C SER A 178 8.75 -15.31 -7.22
N VAL A 179 9.78 -15.80 -7.94
CA VAL A 179 11.18 -15.39 -7.76
C VAL A 179 11.82 -15.14 -9.12
N TYR A 180 12.40 -13.96 -9.30
CA TYR A 180 13.28 -13.62 -10.40
C TYR A 180 14.69 -13.36 -9.85
N ALA A 181 15.66 -14.14 -10.30
CA ALA A 181 17.04 -14.14 -9.83
C ALA A 181 17.99 -13.63 -10.92
N ARG A 182 19.12 -13.05 -10.54
CA ARG A 182 20.13 -12.49 -11.47
C ARG A 182 19.52 -11.62 -12.58
N VAL A 183 18.59 -10.74 -12.21
CA VAL A 183 17.89 -9.89 -13.18
C VAL A 183 18.66 -8.60 -13.48
N SER A 184 18.56 -8.15 -14.73
CA SER A 184 19.06 -6.84 -15.16
C SER A 184 18.02 -5.73 -14.91
N PRO A 185 18.40 -4.44 -14.99
CA PRO A 185 17.45 -3.31 -14.96
C PRO A 185 16.32 -3.46 -15.97
N GLU A 186 16.62 -3.91 -17.20
CA GLU A 186 15.66 -4.09 -18.29
C GLU A 186 14.63 -5.16 -17.95
N HIS A 187 15.06 -6.25 -17.31
CA HIS A 187 14.15 -7.31 -16.83
C HIS A 187 13.14 -6.77 -15.83
N LYS A 188 13.57 -5.90 -14.90
CA LYS A 188 12.67 -5.30 -13.89
C LYS A 188 11.55 -4.50 -14.57
N ILE A 189 11.90 -3.67 -15.55
CA ILE A 189 10.94 -2.88 -16.33
C ILE A 189 9.97 -3.81 -17.07
N ARG A 190 10.49 -4.86 -17.73
CA ARG A 190 9.70 -5.84 -18.48
C ARG A 190 8.69 -6.56 -17.59
N ILE A 191 9.11 -7.01 -16.40
CA ILE A 191 8.22 -7.67 -15.43
C ILE A 191 7.08 -6.73 -15.01
N VAL A 192 7.40 -5.48 -14.68
CA VAL A 192 6.40 -4.46 -14.31
C VAL A 192 5.39 -4.25 -15.45
N ASP A 193 5.88 -4.06 -16.68
CA ASP A 193 5.04 -3.81 -17.85
C ASP A 193 4.07 -4.97 -18.15
N LEU A 194 4.52 -6.23 -18.03
CA LEU A 194 3.68 -7.40 -18.25
C LEU A 194 2.56 -7.53 -17.20
N TRP A 195 2.86 -7.25 -15.93
CA TRP A 195 1.84 -7.23 -14.88
C TRP A 195 0.82 -6.09 -15.07
N GLN A 196 1.29 -4.92 -15.51
CA GLN A 196 0.41 -3.79 -15.86
C GLN A 196 -0.49 -4.11 -17.06
N LYS A 197 0.04 -4.76 -18.10
CA LYS A 197 -0.75 -5.23 -19.27
C LYS A 197 -1.85 -6.22 -18.88
N ARG A 198 -1.69 -6.95 -17.77
CA ARG A 198 -2.73 -7.80 -17.17
C ARG A 198 -3.75 -7.04 -16.32
N GLY A 199 -3.67 -5.72 -16.28
CA GLY A 199 -4.56 -4.86 -15.50
C GLY A 199 -4.31 -4.93 -13.99
N ARG A 200 -3.11 -5.37 -13.56
CA ARG A 200 -2.71 -5.32 -12.15
C ARG A 200 -2.05 -3.98 -11.85
N ILE A 201 -2.29 -3.46 -10.65
CA ILE A 201 -1.55 -2.32 -10.10
C ILE A 201 -0.27 -2.86 -9.49
N VAL A 202 0.88 -2.36 -9.95
CA VAL A 202 2.20 -2.87 -9.58
C VAL A 202 2.91 -1.87 -8.68
N ALA A 203 3.33 -2.34 -7.50
CA ALA A 203 4.28 -1.65 -6.66
C ALA A 203 5.66 -2.27 -6.82
N MET A 204 6.67 -1.45 -7.13
CA MET A 204 8.06 -1.88 -7.31
C MET A 204 8.90 -1.26 -6.21
N THR A 205 9.77 -2.05 -5.57
CA THR A 205 10.72 -1.59 -4.56
C THR A 205 12.14 -1.58 -5.10
N GLY A 206 12.96 -0.61 -4.72
CA GLY A 206 14.36 -0.54 -5.12
C GLY A 206 15.15 0.51 -4.34
N ASP A 207 16.47 0.42 -4.41
CA ASP A 207 17.41 1.29 -3.70
C ASP A 207 18.55 1.79 -4.60
N GLY A 208 18.85 1.06 -5.68
CA GLY A 208 19.89 1.42 -6.62
C GLY A 208 19.45 2.38 -7.72
N VAL A 209 20.43 3.03 -8.36
CA VAL A 209 20.25 3.80 -9.61
C VAL A 209 19.65 2.91 -10.70
N ASN A 210 20.03 1.64 -10.70
CA ASN A 210 19.54 0.60 -11.60
C ASN A 210 18.03 0.33 -11.47
N ASP A 211 17.42 0.67 -10.32
CA ASP A 211 16.00 0.46 -10.09
C ASP A 211 15.16 1.65 -10.51
N ALA A 212 15.76 2.84 -10.67
CA ALA A 212 15.03 4.07 -10.96
C ALA A 212 14.10 3.98 -12.19
N PRO A 213 14.50 3.36 -13.32
CA PRO A 213 13.58 3.18 -14.45
C PRO A 213 12.36 2.32 -14.11
N ALA A 214 12.55 1.22 -13.37
CA ALA A 214 11.48 0.31 -12.98
C ALA A 214 10.55 0.94 -11.92
N LEU A 215 11.12 1.67 -10.96
CA LEU A 215 10.38 2.47 -9.98
C LEU A 215 9.48 3.50 -10.66
N LYS A 216 10.00 4.20 -11.68
CA LYS A 216 9.24 5.20 -12.44
C LYS A 216 8.14 4.59 -13.30
N LYS A 217 8.37 3.38 -13.83
CA LYS A 217 7.42 2.64 -14.66
C LYS A 217 6.26 2.06 -13.85
N ALA A 218 6.52 1.62 -12.62
CA ALA A 218 5.51 1.04 -11.73
C ALA A 218 4.41 2.06 -11.40
N ASP A 219 3.19 1.57 -11.12
CA ASP A 219 2.10 2.43 -10.66
C ASP A 219 2.45 3.10 -9.32
N ILE A 220 3.22 2.39 -8.50
CA ILE A 220 3.76 2.88 -7.23
C ILE A 220 5.23 2.45 -7.12
N GLY A 221 6.15 3.35 -7.47
CA GLY A 221 7.57 3.17 -7.14
C GLY A 221 7.83 3.44 -5.66
N VAL A 222 8.54 2.53 -4.98
CA VAL A 222 8.87 2.61 -3.56
C VAL A 222 10.39 2.57 -3.38
N ALA A 223 10.99 3.66 -2.89
CA ALA A 223 12.42 3.74 -2.63
C ALA A 223 12.76 3.52 -1.14
N MET A 224 13.96 3.00 -0.90
CA MET A 224 14.55 2.91 0.45
C MET A 224 15.03 4.29 0.90
N GLY A 225 14.77 4.65 2.15
CA GLY A 225 15.12 5.95 2.72
C GLY A 225 16.57 6.03 3.18
N ILE A 226 17.09 4.94 3.75
CA ILE A 226 18.45 4.87 4.33
C ILE A 226 19.44 4.35 3.29
N THR A 227 19.19 3.16 2.72
CA THR A 227 20.10 2.56 1.72
C THR A 227 19.89 3.09 0.31
N GLY A 228 18.75 3.75 0.04
CA GLY A 228 18.40 4.21 -1.30
C GLY A 228 19.22 5.41 -1.78
N THR A 229 19.68 5.33 -3.02
CA THR A 229 20.32 6.42 -3.74
C THR A 229 19.35 7.56 -4.00
N GLU A 230 19.84 8.81 -4.11
CA GLU A 230 18.98 9.97 -4.42
C GLU A 230 18.24 9.80 -5.74
N VAL A 231 18.86 9.16 -6.74
CA VAL A 231 18.21 8.85 -8.02
C VAL A 231 17.01 7.92 -7.83
N SER A 232 17.12 6.90 -6.96
CA SER A 232 16.00 6.00 -6.67
C SER A 232 14.86 6.70 -5.93
N LYS A 233 15.17 7.60 -4.99
CA LYS A 233 14.21 8.39 -4.22
C LYS A 233 13.44 9.37 -5.11
N ASP A 234 14.13 10.07 -6.01
CA ASP A 234 13.53 11.00 -6.97
C ASP A 234 12.63 10.28 -7.99
N ALA A 235 12.96 9.03 -8.34
CA ALA A 235 12.15 8.22 -9.25
C ALA A 235 10.89 7.65 -8.60
N ALA A 236 10.88 7.46 -7.27
CA ALA A 236 9.81 6.82 -6.53
C ALA A 236 8.63 7.76 -6.21
N SER A 237 7.46 7.16 -6.01
CA SER A 237 6.25 7.85 -5.52
C SER A 237 6.12 7.82 -4.00
N MET A 238 6.84 6.90 -3.35
CA MET A 238 6.84 6.69 -1.90
C MET A 238 8.27 6.35 -1.44
N ILE A 239 8.67 6.88 -0.29
CA ILE A 239 9.97 6.60 0.33
C ILE A 239 9.74 5.93 1.69
N LEU A 240 10.41 4.81 1.93
CA LEU A 240 10.39 4.11 3.22
C LEU A 240 11.50 4.66 4.10
N THR A 241 11.15 5.57 5.02
CA THR A 241 12.13 6.20 5.92
C THR A 241 12.83 5.22 6.86
N ASP A 242 12.30 4.01 7.01
CA ASP A 242 12.77 2.95 7.91
C ASP A 242 13.33 1.71 7.18
N ASP A 243 13.37 1.74 5.84
CA ASP A 243 13.82 0.63 5.00
C ASP A 243 13.08 -0.70 5.29
N ASN A 244 11.80 -0.61 5.67
CA ASN A 244 11.03 -1.75 6.14
C ASN A 244 9.88 -2.13 5.21
N PHE A 245 9.91 -3.35 4.68
CA PHE A 245 8.84 -3.91 3.86
C PHE A 245 7.47 -3.93 4.57
N ALA A 246 7.44 -4.12 5.90
CA ALA A 246 6.20 -4.09 6.68
C ALA A 246 5.48 -2.73 6.59
N THR A 247 6.22 -1.64 6.34
CA THR A 247 5.67 -0.29 6.19
C THR A 247 4.86 -0.16 4.89
N ILE A 248 5.21 -0.90 3.83
CA ILE A 248 4.40 -0.98 2.60
C ILE A 248 3.02 -1.56 2.91
N VAL A 249 2.95 -2.65 3.68
CA VAL A 249 1.68 -3.29 4.02
C VAL A 249 0.79 -2.38 4.88
N LYS A 250 1.40 -1.62 5.80
CA LYS A 250 0.71 -0.57 6.57
C LYS A 250 0.19 0.53 5.65
N ALA A 251 0.99 0.98 4.69
CA ALA A 251 0.61 1.99 3.72
C ALA A 251 -0.57 1.54 2.84
N VAL A 252 -0.59 0.28 2.39
CA VAL A 252 -1.73 -0.30 1.66
C VAL A 252 -2.99 -0.30 2.52
N THR A 253 -2.88 -0.73 3.78
CA THR A 253 -4.03 -0.71 4.71
C THR A 253 -4.58 0.70 4.91
N ASN A 254 -3.69 1.68 5.07
CA ASN A 254 -4.08 3.08 5.20
C ASN A 254 -4.71 3.62 3.90
N GLY A 255 -4.15 3.30 2.73
CA GLY A 255 -4.71 3.68 1.44
C GLY A 255 -6.13 3.14 1.22
N ARG A 256 -6.39 1.89 1.61
CA ARG A 256 -7.75 1.30 1.60
C ARG A 256 -8.72 2.04 2.53
N ASN A 257 -8.25 2.47 3.70
CA ASN A 257 -9.05 3.26 4.63
C ASN A 257 -9.39 4.64 4.03
N VAL A 258 -8.40 5.35 3.52
CA VAL A 258 -8.57 6.66 2.86
C VAL A 258 -9.57 6.55 1.72
N TYR A 259 -9.45 5.54 0.86
CA TYR A 259 -10.39 5.32 -0.24
C TYR A 259 -11.83 5.07 0.25
N THR A 260 -11.98 4.26 1.31
CA THR A 260 -13.30 4.02 1.94
C THR A 260 -13.90 5.31 2.48
N ASN A 261 -13.09 6.13 3.15
CA ASN A 261 -13.52 7.41 3.70
C ASN A 261 -13.91 8.41 2.60
N ILE A 262 -13.17 8.45 1.49
CA ILE A 262 -13.52 9.25 0.31
C ILE A 262 -14.90 8.83 -0.23
N LYS A 263 -15.15 7.51 -0.39
CA LYS A 263 -16.48 7.03 -0.83
C LYS A 263 -17.59 7.45 0.14
N ASN A 264 -17.33 7.41 1.44
CA ASN A 264 -18.28 7.82 2.46
C ASN A 264 -18.57 9.34 2.41
N SER A 265 -17.55 10.18 2.23
CA SER A 265 -17.71 11.62 2.06
C SER A 265 -18.46 11.96 0.76
N ILE A 266 -18.18 11.26 -0.34
CA ILE A 266 -18.94 11.40 -1.59
C ILE A 266 -20.41 11.03 -1.38
N ARG A 267 -20.70 9.93 -0.68
CA ARG A 267 -22.09 9.54 -0.36
C ARG A 267 -22.80 10.65 0.42
N PHE A 268 -22.14 11.20 1.43
CA PHE A 268 -22.68 12.29 2.25
C PHE A 268 -23.04 13.51 1.38
N LEU A 269 -22.09 14.01 0.60
CA LEU A 269 -22.26 15.20 -0.24
C LEU A 269 -23.34 15.00 -1.31
N LEU A 270 -23.31 13.88 -2.02
CA LEU A 270 -24.26 13.61 -3.10
C LEU A 270 -25.67 13.34 -2.59
N SER A 271 -25.83 12.67 -1.44
CA SER A 271 -27.18 12.41 -0.88
C SER A 271 -27.85 13.69 -0.44
N GLY A 272 -27.10 14.59 0.23
CA GLY A 272 -27.63 15.89 0.62
C GLY A 272 -27.96 16.78 -0.59
N ASN A 273 -27.10 16.80 -1.61
CA ASN A 273 -27.35 17.60 -2.83
C ASN A 273 -28.56 17.05 -3.60
N THR A 274 -28.73 15.73 -3.61
CA THR A 274 -29.92 15.08 -4.18
C THR A 274 -31.18 15.56 -3.48
N ALA A 275 -31.20 15.65 -2.15
CA ALA A 275 -32.35 16.15 -1.40
C ALA A 275 -32.73 17.59 -1.79
N ALA A 276 -31.74 18.48 -1.94
CA ALA A 276 -31.97 19.86 -2.36
C ALA A 276 -32.52 19.94 -3.79
N ILE A 277 -31.92 19.19 -4.74
CA ILE A 277 -32.34 19.15 -6.14
C ILE A 277 -33.78 18.63 -6.26
N LEU A 278 -34.11 17.55 -5.55
CA LEU A 278 -35.47 16.99 -5.54
C LEU A 278 -36.48 18.00 -4.98
N GLY A 279 -36.11 18.74 -3.93
CA GLY A 279 -36.95 19.79 -3.37
C GLY A 279 -37.25 20.91 -4.37
N VAL A 280 -36.21 21.45 -5.02
CA VAL A 280 -36.36 22.51 -6.04
C VAL A 280 -37.17 22.03 -7.24
N LEU A 281 -36.90 20.81 -7.73
CA LEU A 281 -37.63 20.22 -8.84
C LEU A 281 -39.11 20.04 -8.48
N TYR A 282 -39.40 19.52 -7.29
CA TYR A 282 -40.77 19.34 -6.81
C TYR A 282 -41.53 20.68 -6.77
N THR A 283 -40.96 21.71 -6.14
CA THR A 283 -41.63 23.02 -6.06
C THR A 283 -41.83 23.66 -7.42
N SER A 284 -40.86 23.51 -8.33
CA SER A 284 -40.96 24.05 -9.69
C SER A 284 -42.06 23.37 -10.49
N LEU A 285 -42.15 22.03 -10.45
CA LEU A 285 -43.19 21.27 -11.14
C LEU A 285 -44.59 21.50 -10.53
N ALA A 286 -44.66 21.72 -9.22
CA ALA A 286 -45.90 21.99 -8.50
C ALA A 286 -46.34 23.47 -8.56
N GLY A 287 -45.56 24.36 -9.18
CA GLY A 287 -45.86 25.80 -9.24
C GLY A 287 -45.82 26.51 -7.89
N LEU A 288 -45.02 26.00 -6.94
CA LEU A 288 -44.86 26.54 -5.59
C LEU A 288 -43.69 27.54 -5.52
N SER A 289 -43.61 28.32 -4.43
CA SER A 289 -42.47 29.20 -4.20
C SER A 289 -41.17 28.40 -4.06
N VAL A 290 -40.04 28.98 -4.47
CA VAL A 290 -38.75 28.30 -4.42
C VAL A 290 -38.40 27.97 -2.96
N PRO A 291 -37.94 26.74 -2.63
CA PRO A 291 -37.76 26.29 -1.25
C PRO A 291 -36.45 26.77 -0.63
N PHE A 292 -35.48 27.19 -1.45
CA PHE A 292 -34.18 27.67 -0.99
C PHE A 292 -33.77 28.91 -1.79
N ALA A 293 -33.29 29.94 -1.09
CA ALA A 293 -32.57 31.03 -1.72
C ALA A 293 -31.16 30.54 -2.14
N PRO A 294 -30.52 31.16 -3.15
CA PRO A 294 -29.15 30.81 -3.52
C PRO A 294 -28.16 30.87 -2.35
N VAL A 295 -28.34 31.84 -1.45
CA VAL A 295 -27.50 32.00 -0.25
C VAL A 295 -27.64 30.83 0.74
N HIS A 296 -28.82 30.20 0.82
CA HIS A 296 -29.03 28.99 1.63
C HIS A 296 -28.22 27.82 1.09
N LEU A 297 -28.22 27.61 -0.22
CA LEU A 297 -27.47 26.52 -0.85
C LEU A 297 -25.97 26.73 -0.74
N LEU A 298 -25.49 27.99 -0.87
CA LEU A 298 -24.09 28.33 -0.65
C LEU A 298 -23.66 28.06 0.80
N PHE A 299 -24.49 28.44 1.78
CA PHE A 299 -24.24 28.14 3.18
C PHE A 299 -24.12 26.64 3.43
N ILE A 300 -25.06 25.87 2.89
CA ILE A 300 -25.10 24.42 3.06
C ILE A 300 -23.82 23.78 2.51
N ASN A 301 -23.55 24.02 1.22
CA ASN A 301 -22.47 23.34 0.50
C ASN A 301 -21.07 23.78 0.94
N LEU A 302 -20.88 25.07 1.25
CA LEU A 302 -19.54 25.60 1.52
C LEU A 302 -19.18 25.55 3.00
N LEU A 303 -20.12 25.88 3.89
CA LEU A 303 -19.85 25.98 5.31
C LEU A 303 -20.23 24.70 6.04
N THR A 304 -21.51 24.30 5.98
CA THR A 304 -21.99 23.23 6.86
C THR A 304 -21.62 21.83 6.40
N ASP A 305 -21.49 21.58 5.10
CA ASP A 305 -21.15 20.25 4.58
C ASP A 305 -19.65 19.97 4.51
N SER A 306 -18.83 21.01 4.31
CA SER A 306 -17.38 20.87 4.26
C SER A 306 -16.83 20.25 5.55
N LEU A 307 -17.35 20.68 6.71
CA LEU A 307 -16.85 20.20 8.00
C LEU A 307 -17.14 18.70 8.21
N PRO A 308 -18.38 18.19 8.07
CA PRO A 308 -18.65 16.76 8.16
C PRO A 308 -17.96 15.94 7.08
N ALA A 309 -17.84 16.45 5.84
CA ALA A 309 -17.17 15.73 4.76
C ALA A 309 -15.68 15.48 5.06
N ILE A 310 -14.99 16.48 5.61
CA ILE A 310 -13.60 16.35 6.08
C ILE A 310 -13.53 15.43 7.30
N ALA A 311 -14.46 15.58 8.25
CA ALA A 311 -14.50 14.74 9.45
C ALA A 311 -14.71 13.25 9.12
N ILE A 312 -15.57 12.92 8.15
CA ILE A 312 -15.75 11.56 7.62
C ILE A 312 -14.45 11.06 6.96
N GLY A 313 -13.69 11.96 6.31
CA GLY A 313 -12.36 11.70 5.79
C GLY A 313 -11.37 11.17 6.84
N MET A 314 -11.52 11.61 8.09
CA MET A 314 -10.67 11.28 9.24
C MET A 314 -11.15 10.05 10.03
N GLU A 315 -12.09 9.27 9.49
CA GLU A 315 -12.59 8.08 10.18
C GLU A 315 -11.46 7.03 10.35
N PRO A 316 -11.29 6.45 11.56
CA PRO A 316 -10.20 5.54 11.84
C PRO A 316 -10.29 4.23 11.05
N SER A 317 -9.12 3.63 10.82
CA SER A 317 -8.99 2.36 10.09
C SER A 317 -9.70 1.20 10.80
N ARG A 318 -10.40 0.37 10.03
CA ARG A 318 -11.09 -0.83 10.51
C ARG A 318 -10.14 -2.02 10.51
N LYS A 319 -10.26 -2.87 11.53
CA LYS A 319 -9.41 -4.07 11.70
C LYS A 319 -9.43 -5.03 10.50
N ASN A 320 -10.55 -5.12 9.79
CA ASN A 320 -10.76 -6.09 8.71
C ASN A 320 -10.51 -5.50 7.30
N LEU A 321 -9.87 -4.33 7.19
CA LEU A 321 -9.56 -3.74 5.88
C LEU A 321 -8.47 -4.50 5.14
N LEU A 322 -7.55 -5.12 5.89
CA LEU A 322 -6.51 -5.93 5.30
C LEU A 322 -7.09 -7.20 4.66
N ASP A 323 -8.11 -7.83 5.25
CA ASP A 323 -8.69 -9.09 4.77
C ASP A 323 -9.47 -8.98 3.45
N GLN A 324 -9.65 -7.76 2.93
CA GLN A 324 -10.37 -7.53 1.67
C GLN A 324 -9.43 -7.73 0.47
N PRO A 325 -9.92 -8.28 -0.65
CA PRO A 325 -9.12 -8.34 -1.87
C PRO A 325 -8.84 -6.93 -2.41
N PRO A 326 -7.78 -6.74 -3.22
CA PRO A 326 -7.57 -5.49 -3.94
C PRO A 326 -8.79 -5.14 -4.79
N ARG A 327 -9.16 -3.85 -4.77
CA ARG A 327 -10.24 -3.32 -5.61
C ARG A 327 -9.88 -3.45 -7.08
N ASP A 328 -10.88 -3.73 -7.92
CA ASP A 328 -10.74 -3.64 -9.38
C ASP A 328 -10.60 -2.16 -9.80
N PRO A 329 -9.48 -1.77 -10.45
CA PRO A 329 -9.28 -0.41 -10.95
C PRO A 329 -10.39 0.07 -11.89
N LYS A 330 -11.03 -0.84 -12.64
CA LYS A 330 -12.09 -0.53 -13.60
C LYS A 330 -13.47 -0.32 -12.97
N GLU A 331 -13.65 -0.71 -11.70
CA GLU A 331 -14.92 -0.50 -11.01
C GLU A 331 -15.15 1.02 -10.82
N PRO A 332 -16.28 1.59 -11.26
CA PRO A 332 -16.58 3.00 -11.01
C PRO A 332 -16.81 3.26 -9.52
N ILE A 333 -16.52 4.48 -9.06
CA ILE A 333 -16.82 4.89 -7.67
C ILE A 333 -18.34 4.85 -7.43
N LEU A 334 -19.13 5.33 -8.40
CA LEU A 334 -20.59 5.40 -8.38
C LEU A 334 -21.23 4.12 -8.93
N THR A 335 -21.12 3.02 -8.20
CA THR A 335 -21.80 1.77 -8.57
C THR A 335 -23.33 1.90 -8.47
N ARG A 336 -24.08 1.01 -9.13
CA ARG A 336 -25.55 1.02 -9.08
C ARG A 336 -26.11 0.97 -7.65
N GLU A 337 -25.56 0.09 -6.80
CA GLU A 337 -25.94 0.01 -5.38
C GLU A 337 -25.61 1.31 -4.65
N PHE A 338 -24.47 1.93 -4.96
CA PHE A 338 -24.06 3.19 -4.34
C PHE A 338 -24.98 4.35 -4.74
N LEU A 339 -25.33 4.46 -6.02
CA LEU A 339 -26.28 5.45 -6.55
C LEU A 339 -27.69 5.27 -5.99
N LEU A 340 -28.21 4.03 -5.93
CA LEU A 340 -29.51 3.76 -5.33
C LEU A 340 -29.53 4.14 -3.84
N GLY A 341 -28.43 3.91 -3.13
CA GLY A 341 -28.27 4.37 -1.75
C GLY A 341 -28.29 5.89 -1.62
N ILE A 342 -27.59 6.62 -2.51
CA ILE A 342 -27.59 8.09 -2.55
C ILE A 342 -29.01 8.63 -2.83
N LEU A 343 -29.68 8.09 -3.86
CA LEU A 343 -31.02 8.51 -4.25
C LEU A 343 -32.03 8.22 -3.13
N GLY A 344 -31.98 7.04 -2.51
CA GLY A 344 -32.87 6.68 -1.41
C GLY A 344 -32.69 7.57 -0.18
N GLN A 345 -31.44 7.83 0.22
CA GLN A 345 -31.14 8.70 1.36
C GLN A 345 -31.47 10.16 1.06
N GLY A 346 -31.16 10.64 -0.15
CA GLY A 346 -31.51 11.98 -0.60
C GLY A 346 -33.02 12.19 -0.70
N ALA A 347 -33.77 11.23 -1.24
CA ALA A 347 -35.24 11.30 -1.28
C ALA A 347 -35.87 11.31 0.12
N LEU A 348 -35.33 10.51 1.06
CA LEU A 348 -35.80 10.50 2.43
C LEU A 348 -35.56 11.86 3.12
N ILE A 349 -34.36 12.42 3.02
CA ILE A 349 -34.05 13.75 3.56
C ILE A 349 -34.93 14.82 2.89
N GLY A 350 -35.08 14.74 1.56
CA GLY A 350 -35.92 15.63 0.77
C GLY A 350 -37.37 15.59 1.21
N LEU A 351 -37.93 14.41 1.49
CA LEU A 351 -39.30 14.24 1.97
C LEU A 351 -39.55 15.04 3.26
N PHE A 352 -38.72 14.84 4.29
CA PHE A 352 -38.89 15.56 5.57
C PHE A 352 -38.62 17.06 5.43
N THR A 353 -37.69 17.45 4.55
CA THR A 353 -37.46 18.86 4.20
C THR A 353 -38.69 19.49 3.55
N MET A 354 -39.35 18.77 2.64
CA MET A 354 -40.56 19.25 1.96
C MET A 354 -41.79 19.28 2.89
N VAL A 355 -41.86 18.38 3.87
CA VAL A 355 -42.87 18.45 4.94
C VAL A 355 -42.67 19.74 5.75
N ALA A 356 -41.44 20.06 6.15
CA ALA A 356 -41.12 21.32 6.83
C ALA A 356 -41.48 22.55 5.97
N TYR A 357 -41.15 22.51 4.67
CA TYR A 357 -41.51 23.56 3.72
C TYR A 357 -43.03 23.78 3.66
N HIS A 358 -43.83 22.72 3.55
CA HIS A 358 -45.30 22.83 3.48
C HIS A 358 -45.92 23.36 4.76
N ILE A 359 -45.38 22.99 5.92
CA ILE A 359 -45.81 23.56 7.21
C ILE A 359 -45.56 25.07 7.23
N GLY A 360 -44.38 25.52 6.79
CA GLY A 360 -44.07 26.95 6.71
C GLY A 360 -44.90 27.69 5.66
N LEU A 361 -45.21 27.03 4.53
CA LEU A 361 -45.99 27.60 3.44
C LEU A 361 -47.44 27.90 3.88
N GLY A 362 -47.98 27.14 4.83
CA GLY A 362 -49.27 27.43 5.45
C GLY A 362 -49.35 28.77 6.19
N VAL A 363 -48.19 29.43 6.42
CA VAL A 363 -48.10 30.74 7.09
C VAL A 363 -47.57 31.80 6.13
N SER A 364 -46.37 31.61 5.58
CA SER A 364 -45.75 32.56 4.65
C SER A 364 -44.68 31.90 3.78
N ALA A 365 -44.47 32.42 2.56
CA ALA A 365 -43.41 31.93 1.66
C ALA A 365 -41.99 32.17 2.23
N SER A 366 -41.82 33.16 3.09
CA SER A 366 -40.54 33.40 3.78
C SER A 366 -40.29 32.33 4.84
N LEU A 367 -41.32 31.96 5.61
CA LEU A 367 -41.20 30.90 6.62
C LEU A 367 -40.99 29.53 5.97
N SER A 368 -41.63 29.24 4.83
CA SER A 368 -41.41 27.98 4.09
C SER A 368 -39.96 27.80 3.67
N MET A 369 -39.30 28.85 3.14
CA MET A 369 -37.87 28.82 2.81
C MET A 369 -37.00 28.61 4.04
N THR A 370 -37.32 29.30 5.14
CA THR A 370 -36.56 29.21 6.40
C THR A 370 -36.64 27.81 7.00
N MET A 371 -37.84 27.23 7.07
CA MET A 371 -38.06 25.89 7.60
C MET A 371 -37.42 24.82 6.71
N ALA A 372 -37.49 24.96 5.39
CA ALA A 372 -36.82 24.06 4.45
C ALA A 372 -35.29 24.13 4.61
N PHE A 373 -34.72 25.34 4.61
CA PHE A 373 -33.29 25.59 4.81
C PHE A 373 -32.79 25.00 6.12
N ALA A 374 -33.44 25.31 7.24
CA ALA A 374 -33.02 24.85 8.56
C ALA A 374 -33.14 23.33 8.71
N THR A 375 -34.24 22.74 8.20
CA THR A 375 -34.45 21.28 8.23
C THR A 375 -33.43 20.56 7.38
N LEU A 376 -33.18 21.02 6.15
CA LEU A 376 -32.19 20.40 5.27
C LEU A 376 -30.78 20.49 5.86
N THR A 377 -30.39 21.66 6.35
CA THR A 377 -29.06 21.89 6.95
C THR A 377 -28.84 20.95 8.14
N LEU A 378 -29.81 20.92 9.07
CA LEU A 378 -29.70 20.09 10.28
C LEU A 378 -29.79 18.59 9.96
N ALA A 379 -30.68 18.19 9.04
CA ALA A 379 -30.79 16.80 8.59
C ALA A 379 -29.48 16.31 7.96
N ARG A 380 -28.78 17.16 7.20
CA ARG A 380 -27.46 16.86 6.64
C ARG A 380 -26.42 16.69 7.75
N LEU A 381 -26.38 17.56 8.76
CA LEU A 381 -25.47 17.38 9.90
C LEU A 381 -25.67 16.03 10.59
N PHE A 382 -26.92 15.60 10.81
CA PHE A 382 -27.20 14.26 11.32
C PHE A 382 -26.83 13.15 10.32
N HIS A 383 -27.06 13.39 9.02
CA HIS A 383 -26.70 12.47 7.96
C HIS A 383 -25.19 12.21 7.85
N GLY A 384 -24.36 13.17 8.27
CA GLY A 384 -22.91 12.96 8.42
C GLY A 384 -22.59 11.70 9.23
N PHE A 385 -23.31 11.44 10.32
CA PHE A 385 -23.14 10.22 11.12
C PHE A 385 -23.60 8.95 10.41
N ASN A 386 -24.63 9.04 9.55
CA ASN A 386 -25.08 7.90 8.74
C ASN A 386 -24.03 7.48 7.71
N CYS A 387 -23.21 8.42 7.24
CA CYS A 387 -22.22 8.17 6.20
C CYS A 387 -20.84 7.73 6.70
N ARG A 388 -20.58 7.73 8.02
CA ARG A 388 -19.31 7.26 8.61
C ARG A 388 -18.97 5.80 8.31
N GLY A 389 -19.96 4.99 7.94
CA GLY A 389 -19.73 3.58 7.64
C GLY A 389 -20.98 2.83 7.21
N ARG A 390 -20.80 1.56 6.84
CA ARG A 390 -21.91 0.65 6.54
C ARG A 390 -22.69 0.23 7.78
N GLU A 391 -22.00 0.11 8.90
CA GLU A 391 -22.54 -0.27 10.21
C GLU A 391 -23.38 0.84 10.84
N SER A 392 -24.17 0.47 11.84
CA SER A 392 -24.94 1.37 12.69
C SER A 392 -24.02 2.20 13.58
N ILE A 393 -24.52 3.36 14.00
CA ILE A 393 -23.83 4.24 14.95
C ILE A 393 -23.60 3.55 16.29
N PHE A 394 -24.48 2.63 16.69
CA PHE A 394 -24.32 1.85 17.93
C PHE A 394 -23.11 0.93 17.90
N ARG A 395 -22.81 0.35 16.72
CA ARG A 395 -21.64 -0.51 16.54
C ARG A 395 -20.35 0.29 16.30
N LEU A 396 -20.45 1.41 15.58
CA LEU A 396 -19.32 2.30 15.32
C LEU A 396 -18.90 3.11 16.54
N GLY A 397 -19.86 3.42 17.43
CA GLY A 397 -19.70 4.37 18.51
C GLY A 397 -19.85 5.82 18.05
N LEU A 398 -20.60 6.61 18.83
CA LEU A 398 -20.73 8.05 18.59
C LEU A 398 -19.40 8.80 18.78
N GLY A 399 -18.61 8.39 19.78
CA GLY A 399 -17.35 9.04 20.16
C GLY A 399 -16.09 8.53 19.46
N SER A 400 -16.18 7.56 18.55
CA SER A 400 -14.99 7.00 17.88
C SER A 400 -14.33 7.99 16.92
N ASN A 401 -15.10 8.93 16.36
CA ASN A 401 -14.58 10.04 15.56
C ASN A 401 -14.95 11.38 16.19
N ARG A 402 -14.01 11.94 16.97
CA ARG A 402 -14.17 13.25 17.61
C ARG A 402 -14.34 14.40 16.61
N TYR A 403 -13.79 14.27 15.40
CA TYR A 403 -13.93 15.29 14.37
C TYR A 403 -15.36 15.36 13.86
N SER A 404 -16.09 14.24 13.77
CA SER A 404 -17.51 14.25 13.39
C SER A 404 -18.38 14.96 14.43
N LEU A 405 -18.10 14.77 15.72
CA LEU A 405 -18.79 15.49 16.79
C LEU A 405 -18.49 16.99 16.76
N GLY A 406 -17.22 17.36 16.54
CA GLY A 406 -16.81 18.76 16.39
C GLY A 406 -17.47 19.43 15.18
N ALA A 407 -17.51 18.75 14.02
CA ALA A 407 -18.16 19.22 12.81
C ALA A 407 -19.67 19.40 13.01
N PHE A 408 -20.33 18.46 13.70
CA PHE A 408 -21.74 18.58 14.06
C PHE A 408 -22.00 19.78 14.96
N GLY A 409 -21.24 19.93 16.05
CA GLY A 409 -21.38 21.04 16.98
C GLY A 409 -21.13 22.40 16.32
N ALA A 410 -20.07 22.52 15.51
CA ALA A 410 -19.77 23.72 14.75
C ALA A 410 -20.87 24.04 13.72
N GLY A 411 -21.38 23.03 13.00
CA GLY A 411 -22.47 23.20 12.05
C GLY A 411 -23.77 23.66 12.70
N VAL A 412 -24.14 23.08 13.85
CA VAL A 412 -25.30 23.50 14.64
C VAL A 412 -25.12 24.93 15.13
N LEU A 413 -23.93 25.29 15.63
CA LEU A 413 -23.63 26.66 16.06
C LEU A 413 -23.78 27.65 14.90
N LEU A 414 -23.22 27.35 13.73
CA LEU A 414 -23.35 28.20 12.54
C LEU A 414 -24.82 28.36 12.13
N LEU A 415 -25.61 27.28 12.17
CA LEU A 415 -27.05 27.35 11.86
C LEU A 415 -27.79 28.23 12.89
N VAL A 416 -27.52 28.07 14.18
CA VAL A 416 -28.09 28.90 15.25
C VAL A 416 -27.74 30.38 15.04
N LEU A 417 -26.48 30.69 14.71
CA LEU A 417 -26.07 32.06 14.43
C LEU A 417 -26.85 32.66 13.25
N VAL A 418 -27.02 31.91 12.16
CA VAL A 418 -27.80 32.37 11.00
C VAL A 418 -29.28 32.58 11.33
N LEU A 419 -29.88 31.70 12.13
CA LEU A 419 -31.30 31.77 12.45
C LEU A 419 -31.66 32.85 13.48
N PHE A 420 -30.73 33.25 14.35
CA PHE A 420 -31.07 34.12 15.50
C PHE A 420 -30.31 35.45 15.55
N VAL A 421 -29.19 35.61 14.84
CA VAL A 421 -28.45 36.89 14.84
C VAL A 421 -29.04 37.84 13.79
N PRO A 422 -29.52 39.05 14.17
CA PRO A 422 -30.26 39.95 13.27
C PRO A 422 -29.54 40.28 11.95
N GLY A 423 -28.23 40.55 11.99
CA GLY A 423 -27.45 40.85 10.78
C GLY A 423 -27.32 39.65 9.83
N LEU A 424 -27.26 38.43 10.38
CA LEU A 424 -27.19 37.21 9.59
C LEU A 424 -28.56 36.79 9.05
N LYS A 425 -29.64 36.97 9.84
CA LYS A 425 -31.01 36.71 9.39
C LYS A 425 -31.32 37.41 8.08
N HIS A 426 -31.01 38.72 8.00
CA HIS A 426 -31.24 39.50 6.78
C HIS A 426 -30.38 38.99 5.61
N LEU A 427 -29.08 38.73 5.85
CA LEU A 427 -28.16 38.24 4.82
C LEU A 427 -28.62 36.90 4.23
N PHE A 428 -29.13 36.00 5.08
CA PHE A 428 -29.60 34.67 4.71
C PHE A 428 -31.10 34.61 4.45
N GLN A 429 -31.81 35.73 4.32
CA GLN A 429 -33.26 35.75 4.03
C GLN A 429 -34.10 34.85 4.97
N VAL A 430 -33.73 34.84 6.25
CA VAL A 430 -34.45 34.11 7.31
C VAL A 430 -35.71 34.89 7.70
N SER A 431 -36.83 34.20 7.82
CA SER A 431 -38.12 34.76 8.20
C SER A 431 -38.13 35.25 9.66
N GLU A 432 -38.75 36.40 9.90
CA GLU A 432 -39.04 36.89 11.25
C GLU A 432 -40.19 36.12 11.93
N ASP A 433 -40.98 35.37 11.15
CA ASP A 433 -42.09 34.55 11.66
C ASP A 433 -41.60 33.25 12.34
N LEU A 434 -40.28 33.04 12.42
CA LEU A 434 -39.68 31.84 13.01
C LEU A 434 -39.85 31.84 14.54
N THR A 435 -40.90 31.16 15.01
CA THR A 435 -41.15 30.93 16.43
C THR A 435 -40.37 29.72 16.98
N PRO A 436 -40.18 29.63 18.31
CA PRO A 436 -39.60 28.44 18.96
C PRO A 436 -40.36 27.14 18.65
N ALA A 437 -41.68 27.21 18.43
CA ALA A 437 -42.47 26.04 18.03
C ALA A 437 -42.05 25.49 16.66
N TYR A 438 -41.83 26.37 15.68
CA TYR A 438 -41.33 25.96 14.36
C TYR A 438 -39.91 25.42 14.42
N VAL A 439 -39.05 25.95 15.30
CA VAL A 439 -37.71 25.39 15.55
C VAL A 439 -37.80 23.96 16.10
N GLY A 440 -38.74 23.68 17.01
CA GLY A 440 -39.00 22.34 17.51
C GLY A 440 -39.43 21.37 16.40
N ILE A 441 -40.29 21.83 15.47
CA ILE A 441 -40.72 21.04 14.30
C ILE A 441 -39.53 20.76 13.37
N VAL A 442 -38.70 21.78 13.09
CA VAL A 442 -37.48 21.63 12.28
C VAL A 442 -36.55 20.59 12.88
N LEU A 443 -36.31 20.63 14.20
CA LEU A 443 -35.47 19.66 14.89
C LEU A 443 -36.03 18.24 14.76
N LEU A 444 -37.33 18.07 14.99
CA LEU A 444 -37.99 16.77 14.86
C LEU A 444 -37.82 16.21 13.44
N LEU A 445 -38.19 17.00 12.42
CA LEU A 445 -38.14 16.59 11.02
C LEU A 445 -36.69 16.34 10.55
N ALA A 446 -35.71 17.06 11.09
CA ALA A 446 -34.29 16.86 10.75
C ALA A 446 -33.72 15.55 11.33
N VAL A 447 -34.18 15.12 12.50
CA VAL A 447 -33.71 13.89 13.16
C VAL A 447 -34.34 12.64 12.53
N MET A 448 -35.58 12.72 12.08
CA MET A 448 -36.35 11.57 11.55
C MET A 448 -35.66 10.77 10.43
N PRO A 449 -35.09 11.38 9.37
CA PRO A 449 -34.33 10.63 8.35
C PRO A 449 -33.22 9.77 8.94
N THR A 450 -32.50 10.31 9.93
CA THR A 450 -31.39 9.62 10.57
C THR A 450 -31.86 8.45 11.42
N LEU A 451 -32.95 8.62 12.18
CA LEU A 451 -33.55 7.51 12.93
C LEU A 451 -33.95 6.36 11.99
N LEU A 452 -34.64 6.66 10.90
CA LEU A 452 -35.08 5.66 9.93
C LEU A 452 -33.90 4.93 9.26
N ILE A 453 -32.85 5.66 8.87
CA ILE A 453 -31.63 5.07 8.29
C ILE A 453 -30.94 4.16 9.31
N GLN A 454 -30.82 4.59 10.56
CA GLN A 454 -30.18 3.78 11.62
C GLN A 454 -30.98 2.53 11.95
N CYS A 455 -32.31 2.60 12.02
CA CYS A 455 -33.17 1.43 12.16
C CYS A 455 -32.91 0.40 11.04
N GLY A 456 -32.86 0.85 9.78
CA GLY A 456 -32.55 -0.01 8.64
C GLY A 456 -31.17 -0.68 8.73
N LYS A 457 -30.16 0.04 9.21
CA LYS A 457 -28.82 -0.51 9.44
C LYS A 457 -28.79 -1.55 10.56
N VAL A 458 -29.44 -1.28 11.69
CA VAL A 458 -29.51 -2.22 12.82
C VAL A 458 -30.22 -3.51 12.42
N LEU A 459 -31.32 -3.42 11.67
CA LEU A 459 -32.00 -4.60 11.13
C LEU A 459 -31.08 -5.43 10.24
N ARG A 460 -30.38 -4.78 9.29
CA ARG A 460 -29.42 -5.47 8.41
C ARG A 460 -28.32 -6.19 9.21
N GLU A 461 -27.81 -5.56 10.27
CA GLU A 461 -26.79 -6.17 11.14
C GLU A 461 -27.30 -7.41 11.89
N GLN A 462 -28.58 -7.41 12.30
CA GLN A 462 -29.19 -8.59 12.95
C GLN A 462 -29.38 -9.73 11.96
N PHE A 463 -29.78 -9.45 10.72
CA PHE A 463 -29.95 -10.47 9.68
C PHE A 463 -28.62 -11.08 9.20
N GLN A 464 -27.52 -10.33 9.23
CA GLN A 464 -26.19 -10.82 8.84
C GLN A 464 -25.45 -11.62 9.94
N LYS A 465 -25.98 -11.62 11.18
CA LYS A 465 -25.46 -12.44 12.29
C LYS A 465 -26.06 -13.86 12.31
N LYS A 466 -27.14 -14.09 11.56
CA LYS A 466 -27.66 -15.43 11.23
C LYS A 466 -27.05 -15.88 9.91
#